data_AF-A0AAD7FT18-F1
#
_entry.id   AF-A0AAD7FT18-F1
#
_cell.length_a   1.000
_cell.length_b   1.000
_cell.length_c   1.000
_cell.angle_alpha   90.00
_cell.angle_beta   90.00
_cell.angle_gamma   90.00
#
_symmetry.space_group_name_H-M   'P 1'
#
loop_
_entity.id
_entity.type
_entity.pdbx_description
1 polymer ?
#
loop_
_entity_poly.entity_id
_entity_poly.type
_entity_poly.pdbx_seq_one_letter_code
_entity_poly.pdbx_strand_id
1 'polypeptide(L)'
;MSLTAAQTSDIFLRSLLYPASVTPAFISAHTRCRGSDPQALRYPCVESVLDCAAFQPHVHDLYVTVKHGRHTSRFRLFFKRHIRLPDNPNVGIRGDLLIMRVASRNEASVVNMRLSDRKLVDYVVKNIAPTIYRFQGRQRIRLPSRLQVVKK
;
A
#
# COMPACT_ATOMS: atom_id res chain seq x y z
N MET A 1 20.67 33.22 4.73
CA MET A 1 19.94 32.07 5.32
C MET A 1 20.18 30.86 4.46
N SER A 2 21.16 30.02 4.80
CA SER A 2 21.52 28.83 4.02
C SER A 2 20.55 27.70 4.33
N LEU A 3 19.79 27.25 3.32
CA LEU A 3 18.96 26.05 3.40
C LEU A 3 19.91 24.84 3.44
N THR A 4 20.13 24.26 4.62
CA THR A 4 20.78 22.96 4.74
C THR A 4 19.92 21.92 4.02
N ALA A 5 20.42 21.42 2.89
CA ALA A 5 19.76 20.35 2.14
C ALA A 5 19.61 19.14 3.09
N ALA A 6 18.37 18.80 3.43
CA ALA A 6 18.10 17.62 4.24
C ALA A 6 18.64 16.39 3.49
N GLN A 7 19.55 15.65 4.12
CA GLN A 7 20.06 14.40 3.55
C GLN A 7 18.89 13.46 3.27
N THR A 8 18.81 12.99 2.03
CA THR A 8 17.85 11.96 1.62
C THR A 8 18.61 10.65 1.49
N SER A 9 18.02 9.58 2.01
CA SER A 9 18.57 8.24 1.90
C SER A 9 17.49 7.31 1.34
N ASP A 10 17.91 6.28 0.62
CA ASP A 10 17.02 5.29 0.07
C ASP A 10 17.15 3.99 0.89
N ILE A 11 16.01 3.43 1.28
CA ILE A 11 15.93 2.14 1.96
C ILE A 11 14.95 1.22 1.24
N PHE A 12 15.05 -0.07 1.53
CA PHE A 12 14.12 -1.07 1.03
C PHE A 12 13.33 -1.65 2.19
N LEU A 13 12.01 -1.55 2.12
CA LEU A 13 11.12 -2.06 3.16
C LEU A 13 10.34 -3.26 2.67
N ARG A 14 10.25 -4.28 3.52
CA ARG A 14 9.42 -5.44 3.27
C ARG A 14 7.96 -5.02 3.16
N SER A 15 7.35 -5.41 2.06
CA SER A 15 5.97 -5.16 1.68
C SER A 15 5.35 -6.43 1.12
N LEU A 16 4.04 -6.46 0.96
CA LEU A 16 3.32 -7.60 0.40
C LEU A 16 2.70 -7.19 -0.94
N LEU A 17 3.13 -7.86 -2.00
CA LEU A 17 2.62 -7.66 -3.35
C LEU A 17 1.62 -8.77 -3.70
N TYR A 18 0.47 -8.38 -4.22
CA TYR A 18 -0.47 -9.25 -4.92
C TYR A 18 -0.40 -8.88 -6.40
N PRO A 19 0.48 -9.52 -7.18
CA PRO A 19 0.54 -9.28 -8.61
C PRO A 19 -0.66 -9.93 -9.30
N ALA A 20 -1.08 -9.38 -10.45
CA ALA A 20 -2.16 -9.97 -11.24
C ALA A 20 -1.75 -11.26 -11.97
N SER A 21 -0.45 -11.45 -12.22
CA SER A 21 0.10 -12.53 -13.06
C SER A 21 0.61 -13.74 -12.27
N VAL A 22 0.97 -13.58 -11.00
CA VAL A 22 1.63 -14.64 -10.20
C VAL A 22 1.11 -14.69 -8.76
N THR A 23 1.67 -15.58 -7.95
CA THR A 23 1.27 -15.76 -6.55
C THR A 23 1.73 -14.60 -5.66
N PRO A 24 0.94 -14.19 -4.65
CA PRO A 24 1.31 -13.07 -3.78
C PRO A 24 2.53 -13.35 -2.90
N ALA A 25 3.49 -12.43 -2.89
CA ALA A 25 4.79 -12.61 -2.26
C ALA A 25 5.23 -11.37 -1.48
N PHE A 26 6.06 -11.60 -0.46
CA PHE A 26 6.77 -10.50 0.19
C PHE A 26 7.90 -10.01 -0.72
N ILE A 27 8.00 -8.69 -0.89
CA ILE A 27 9.03 -8.05 -1.69
C ILE A 27 9.66 -6.86 -0.95
N SER A 28 10.79 -6.41 -1.45
CA SER A 28 11.48 -5.21 -0.99
C SER A 28 11.05 -4.01 -1.82
N ALA A 29 10.21 -3.14 -1.27
CA ALA A 29 9.77 -1.91 -1.94
C ALA A 29 10.72 -0.76 -1.61
N HIS A 30 11.16 -0.05 -2.66
CA HIS A 30 12.00 1.14 -2.54
C HIS A 30 11.24 2.24 -1.78
N THR A 31 11.90 2.86 -0.82
CA THR A 31 11.34 3.90 0.04
C THR A 31 12.38 4.99 0.26
N ARG A 32 12.03 6.23 -0.06
CA ARG A 32 12.87 7.39 0.19
C ARG A 32 12.65 7.92 1.60
N CYS A 33 13.74 8.11 2.33
CA CYS A 33 13.76 8.68 3.67
C CYS A 33 14.21 10.13 3.60
N ARG A 34 13.57 11.01 4.38
CA ARG A 34 14.01 12.39 4.57
C ARG A 34 14.61 12.56 5.96
N GLY A 35 15.93 12.69 6.03
CA GLY A 35 16.69 12.78 7.28
C GLY A 35 17.25 11.44 7.75
N SER A 36 18.16 11.49 8.72
CA SER A 36 18.85 10.33 9.32
C SER A 36 18.10 9.75 10.53
N ASP A 37 17.05 10.40 11.01
CA ASP A 37 16.26 9.97 12.16
C ASP A 37 15.48 8.68 11.84
N PRO A 38 15.49 7.65 12.71
CA PRO A 38 14.59 6.51 12.62
C PRO A 38 13.10 6.87 12.45
N GLN A 39 12.66 8.03 12.96
CA GLN A 39 11.30 8.58 12.83
C GLN A 39 11.08 9.43 11.58
N ALA A 40 12.12 9.58 10.74
CA ALA A 40 12.04 10.28 9.47
C ALA A 40 10.82 9.83 8.64
N LEU A 41 10.30 10.79 7.87
CA LEU A 41 9.25 10.51 6.91
C LEU A 41 9.82 9.59 5.82
N ARG A 42 9.08 8.50 5.60
CA ARG A 42 9.43 7.43 4.66
C ARG A 42 8.38 7.41 3.57
N TYR A 43 8.79 7.77 2.37
CA TYR A 43 7.96 7.91 1.19
C TYR A 43 8.14 6.69 0.29
N PRO A 44 7.14 5.81 0.17
CA PRO A 44 7.19 4.68 -0.74
C PRO A 44 7.33 5.14 -2.19
N CYS A 45 8.31 4.60 -2.92
CA CYS A 45 8.48 4.76 -4.36
C CYS A 45 7.96 3.49 -5.03
N VAL A 46 6.63 3.43 -5.20
CA VAL A 46 5.89 2.20 -5.55
C VAL A 46 5.73 2.00 -7.05
N GLU A 47 6.07 3.01 -7.84
CA GLU A 47 5.94 3.03 -9.30
C GLU A 47 6.83 1.98 -9.97
N SER A 48 7.98 1.66 -9.36
CA SER A 48 8.91 0.63 -9.84
C SER A 48 8.44 -0.80 -9.58
N VAL A 49 7.42 -0.97 -8.73
CA VAL A 49 6.90 -2.27 -8.29
C VAL A 49 5.60 -2.64 -9.00
N LEU A 50 4.77 -1.65 -9.34
CA LEU A 50 3.46 -1.88 -9.95
C LEU A 50 3.57 -1.88 -11.48
N ASP A 51 3.22 -3.00 -12.11
CA ASP A 51 3.33 -3.19 -13.57
C ASP A 51 2.43 -2.22 -14.34
N CYS A 52 2.66 -2.13 -15.66
CA CYS A 52 1.91 -1.26 -16.58
C CYS A 52 2.08 0.25 -16.29
N ALA A 53 3.27 0.67 -15.83
CA ALA A 53 3.59 2.09 -15.61
C ALA A 53 3.43 2.93 -16.88
N ALA A 54 3.78 2.38 -18.04
CA ALA A 54 3.62 3.02 -19.34
C ALA A 54 2.14 3.30 -19.70
N PHE A 55 1.21 2.50 -19.19
CA PHE A 55 -0.20 2.60 -19.53
C PHE A 55 -0.98 3.53 -18.59
N GLN A 56 -0.65 3.53 -17.30
CA GLN A 56 -1.21 4.47 -16.33
C GLN A 56 -0.13 4.84 -15.29
N PRO A 57 0.39 6.09 -15.31
CA PRO A 57 1.44 6.49 -14.40
C PRO A 57 0.93 6.75 -12.97
N HIS A 58 -0.36 7.06 -12.83
CA HIS A 58 -0.92 7.46 -11.54
C HIS A 58 -1.22 6.24 -10.67
N VAL A 59 -0.52 6.15 -9.54
CA VAL A 59 -0.79 5.20 -8.48
C VAL A 59 -1.74 5.84 -7.46
N HIS A 60 -2.79 5.12 -7.10
CA HIS A 60 -3.70 5.50 -6.03
C HIS A 60 -3.29 4.82 -4.74
N ASP A 61 -3.53 5.50 -3.62
CA ASP A 61 -3.30 4.93 -2.31
C ASP A 61 -4.52 5.02 -1.39
N LEU A 62 -4.54 4.12 -0.41
CA LEU A 62 -5.60 3.99 0.57
C LEU A 62 -5.03 3.59 1.92
N TYR A 63 -5.38 4.34 2.97
CA TYR A 63 -5.04 3.98 4.34
C TYR A 63 -6.11 3.08 4.93
N VAL A 64 -5.71 1.91 5.44
CA VAL A 64 -6.60 0.97 6.12
C VAL A 64 -6.14 0.76 7.55
N THR A 65 -7.05 0.98 8.49
CA THR A 65 -6.84 0.67 9.91
C THR A 65 -7.62 -0.59 10.28
N VAL A 66 -6.94 -1.58 10.84
CA VAL A 66 -7.55 -2.80 11.37
C VAL A 66 -7.53 -2.78 12.88
N LYS A 67 -8.72 -2.87 13.49
CA LYS A 67 -8.87 -3.04 14.95
C LYS A 67 -9.18 -4.50 15.25
N HIS A 68 -8.41 -5.12 16.14
CA HIS A 68 -8.60 -6.49 16.62
C HIS A 68 -8.37 -6.52 18.13
N GLY A 69 -9.45 -6.59 18.90
CA GLY A 69 -9.42 -6.36 20.35
C GLY A 69 -8.80 -5.00 20.69
N ARG A 70 -7.76 -5.01 21.53
CA ARG A 70 -6.99 -3.81 21.92
C ARG A 70 -5.90 -3.40 20.92
N HIS A 71 -5.67 -4.19 19.88
CA HIS A 71 -4.61 -3.95 18.91
C HIS A 71 -5.11 -3.17 17.70
N THR A 72 -4.35 -2.15 17.30
CA THR A 72 -4.57 -1.38 16.08
C THR A 72 -3.38 -1.59 15.15
N SER A 73 -3.65 -2.04 13.94
CA SER A 73 -2.66 -2.12 12.85
C SER A 73 -3.08 -1.22 11.70
N ARG A 74 -2.13 -0.59 11.04
CA ARG A 74 -2.37 0.32 9.93
C ARG A 74 -1.59 -0.13 8.71
N PHE A 75 -2.22 -0.05 7.56
CA PHE A 75 -1.66 -0.44 6.26
C PHE A 75 -1.93 0.66 5.24
N ARG A 76 -1.00 0.83 4.30
CA ARG A 76 -1.17 1.67 3.13
C ARG A 76 -1.17 0.77 1.90
N LEU A 77 -2.26 0.81 1.15
CA LEU A 77 -2.48 0.03 -0.05
C LEU A 77 -2.20 0.92 -1.24
N PHE A 78 -1.52 0.39 -2.26
CA PHE A 78 -1.19 1.08 -3.50
C PHE A 78 -1.64 0.24 -4.69
N PHE A 79 -2.35 0.85 -5.63
CA PHE A 79 -2.90 0.17 -6.80
C PHE A 79 -3.17 1.18 -7.92
N LYS A 80 -3.33 0.68 -9.15
CA LYS A 80 -3.70 1.51 -10.31
C LYS A 80 -5.20 1.47 -10.57
N ARG A 81 -5.73 2.52 -11.18
CA ARG A 81 -7.17 2.65 -11.45
C ARG A 81 -7.44 2.70 -12.94
N HIS A 82 -7.54 1.54 -13.56
CA HIS A 82 -7.96 1.48 -14.96
C HIS A 82 -8.70 0.18 -15.32
N ILE A 83 -9.75 0.32 -16.14
CA ILE A 83 -10.62 -0.78 -16.56
C ILE A 83 -9.94 -1.81 -17.48
N ARG A 84 -8.85 -1.43 -18.15
CA ARG A 84 -8.06 -2.32 -19.04
C ARG A 84 -6.95 -3.08 -18.30
N LEU A 85 -6.77 -2.84 -17.00
CA LEU A 85 -5.85 -3.67 -16.22
C LEU A 85 -6.43 -5.09 -16.13
N PRO A 86 -5.56 -6.13 -16.17
CA PRO A 86 -5.99 -7.51 -16.05
C PRO A 86 -6.67 -7.76 -14.71
N ASP A 87 -7.62 -8.68 -14.65
CA ASP A 87 -8.21 -9.08 -13.37
C ASP A 87 -7.16 -9.82 -12.53
N ASN A 88 -7.11 -9.51 -11.23
CA ASN A 88 -6.20 -10.12 -10.27
C ASN A 88 -6.95 -11.18 -9.45
N PRO A 89 -6.79 -12.48 -9.77
CA PRO A 89 -7.57 -13.55 -9.15
C PRO A 89 -7.26 -13.73 -7.66
N ASN A 90 -6.10 -13.25 -7.20
CA ASN A 90 -5.68 -13.39 -5.81
C ASN A 90 -6.49 -12.50 -4.86
N VAL A 91 -7.01 -11.37 -5.35
CA VAL A 91 -7.60 -10.33 -4.50
C VAL A 91 -8.93 -9.79 -5.00
N GLY A 92 -9.35 -10.10 -6.23
CA GLY A 92 -10.63 -9.62 -6.78
C GLY A 92 -10.64 -8.13 -7.11
N ILE A 93 -9.50 -7.59 -7.55
CA ILE A 93 -9.37 -6.23 -8.14
C ILE A 93 -8.79 -6.34 -9.55
N ARG A 94 -8.64 -5.22 -10.26
CA ARG A 94 -7.83 -5.15 -11.49
C ARG A 94 -6.39 -4.70 -11.21
N GLY A 95 -5.41 -5.36 -11.82
CA GLY A 95 -3.98 -5.05 -11.70
C GLY A 95 -3.38 -5.41 -10.35
N ASP A 96 -2.18 -4.92 -10.12
CA ASP A 96 -1.41 -5.25 -8.92
C ASP A 96 -1.88 -4.46 -7.69
N LEU A 97 -1.71 -5.06 -6.52
CA LEU A 97 -1.91 -4.43 -5.23
C LEU A 97 -0.65 -4.58 -4.38
N LEU A 98 -0.03 -3.45 -4.04
CA LEU A 98 1.07 -3.41 -3.09
C LEU A 98 0.56 -2.94 -1.73
N ILE A 99 0.96 -3.62 -0.67
CA ILE A 99 0.57 -3.29 0.70
C ILE A 99 1.81 -3.08 1.55
N MET A 100 1.85 -1.96 2.26
CA MET A 100 2.90 -1.63 3.21
C MET A 100 2.34 -1.43 4.60
N ARG A 101 3.13 -1.78 5.63
CA ARG A 101 2.77 -1.49 7.02
C ARG A 101 3.08 -0.03 7.35
N VAL A 102 2.14 0.62 8.01
CA VAL A 102 2.31 1.99 8.52
C VAL A 102 2.83 1.95 9.95
N ALA A 103 3.73 2.88 10.30
CA ALA A 103 4.28 2.96 11.65
C ALA A 103 3.18 3.23 12.69
N SER A 104 3.31 2.64 13.88
CA SER A 104 2.32 2.82 14.95
C SER A 104 2.27 4.25 15.48
N ARG A 105 3.45 4.91 15.54
CA ARG A 105 3.63 6.27 16.08
C ARG A 105 3.57 7.37 15.02
N ASN A 106 3.70 7.04 13.73
CA ASN A 106 3.71 8.02 12.64
C ASN A 106 2.92 7.48 11.44
N GLU A 107 1.70 7.99 11.25
CA GLU A 107 0.81 7.53 10.17
C GLU A 107 1.33 7.87 8.77
N ALA A 108 2.24 8.84 8.64
CA ALA A 108 2.82 9.24 7.36
C ALA A 108 4.04 8.38 6.96
N SER A 109 4.49 7.47 7.83
CA SER A 109 5.71 6.68 7.63
C SER A 109 5.39 5.19 7.52
N VAL A 110 6.10 4.50 6.62
CA VAL A 110 6.00 3.05 6.43
C VAL A 110 7.16 2.29 7.10
N VAL A 111 6.90 1.05 7.50
CA VAL A 111 7.89 0.18 8.15
C VAL A 111 7.88 -1.22 7.55
N ASN A 112 8.91 -2.00 7.86
CA ASN A 112 8.98 -3.40 7.46
C ASN A 112 7.74 -4.16 7.90
N MET A 113 7.09 -4.83 6.95
CA MET A 113 6.06 -5.82 7.26
C MET A 113 6.68 -7.00 8.00
N ARG A 114 5.93 -7.51 8.98
CA ARG A 114 6.26 -8.74 9.69
C ARG A 114 5.67 -9.92 8.93
N LEU A 115 6.28 -11.10 9.02
CA LEU A 115 5.71 -12.31 8.40
C LEU A 115 4.31 -12.62 8.97
N SER A 116 4.12 -12.36 10.26
CA SER A 116 2.83 -12.52 10.93
C SER A 116 1.73 -11.55 10.45
N ASP A 117 2.08 -10.50 9.70
CA ASP A 117 1.09 -9.54 9.17
C ASP A 117 0.28 -10.15 8.02
N ARG A 118 0.76 -11.21 7.37
CA ARG A 118 0.13 -11.80 6.18
C ARG A 118 -1.35 -12.09 6.38
N LYS A 119 -1.71 -12.80 7.46
CA LYS A 119 -3.11 -13.14 7.77
C LYS A 119 -4.00 -11.92 8.00
N LEU A 120 -3.43 -10.84 8.57
CA LEU A 120 -4.18 -9.61 8.82
C LEU A 120 -4.38 -8.82 7.52
N VAL A 121 -3.39 -8.83 6.64
CA VAL A 121 -3.48 -8.21 5.33
C VAL A 121 -4.44 -8.97 4.41
N ASP A 122 -4.41 -10.30 4.38
CA ASP A 122 -5.39 -11.09 3.63
C ASP A 122 -6.84 -10.76 4.09
N TYR A 123 -7.04 -10.56 5.40
CA TYR A 123 -8.32 -10.08 5.93
C TYR A 123 -8.68 -8.67 5.44
N VAL A 124 -7.73 -7.72 5.43
CA VAL A 124 -7.95 -6.37 4.88
C VAL A 124 -8.36 -6.45 3.41
N VAL A 125 -7.59 -7.18 2.61
CA VAL A 125 -7.81 -7.31 1.17
C VAL A 125 -9.21 -7.84 0.90
N LYS A 126 -9.62 -8.93 1.58
CA LYS A 126 -10.95 -9.51 1.42
C LYS A 126 -12.08 -8.51 1.69
N ASN A 127 -11.91 -7.61 2.67
CA ASN A 127 -12.93 -6.62 3.03
C ASN A 127 -12.92 -5.37 2.14
N ILE A 128 -11.77 -4.99 1.59
CA ILE A 128 -11.59 -3.73 0.85
C ILE A 128 -11.65 -3.93 -0.67
N ALA A 129 -11.33 -5.12 -1.18
CA ALA A 129 -11.31 -5.42 -2.61
C ALA A 129 -12.61 -5.05 -3.35
N PRO A 130 -13.83 -5.34 -2.85
CA PRO A 130 -15.05 -4.92 -3.53
C PRO A 130 -15.16 -3.41 -3.73
N THR A 131 -14.68 -2.62 -2.76
CA THR A 131 -14.64 -1.16 -2.83
C THR A 131 -13.63 -0.68 -3.87
N ILE A 132 -12.43 -1.28 -3.91
CA ILE A 132 -11.41 -0.98 -4.92
C ILE A 132 -11.93 -1.34 -6.32
N TYR A 133 -12.53 -2.52 -6.49
CA TYR A 133 -13.05 -2.98 -7.78
C TYR A 133 -14.12 -2.03 -8.33
N ARG A 134 -15.05 -1.58 -7.46
CA ARG A 134 -16.05 -0.55 -7.82
C ARG A 134 -15.41 0.77 -8.22
N PHE A 135 -14.36 1.20 -7.51
CA PHE A 135 -13.61 2.42 -7.84
C PHE A 135 -12.85 2.32 -9.18
N GLN A 136 -12.39 1.12 -9.54
CA GLN A 136 -11.73 0.84 -10.83
C GLN A 136 -12.73 0.74 -11.99
N GLY A 137 -14.01 0.51 -11.70
CA GLY A 137 -15.07 0.42 -12.70
C GLY A 137 -15.44 1.74 -13.35
N ARG A 138 -16.42 1.69 -14.26
CA ARG A 138 -16.96 2.88 -14.97
C ARG A 138 -17.70 3.84 -14.04
N GLN A 139 -18.15 3.35 -12.89
CA GLN A 139 -18.82 4.18 -11.89
C GLN A 139 -17.78 5.08 -11.23
N ARG A 140 -17.94 6.40 -11.36
CA ARG A 140 -17.05 7.42 -10.78
C ARG A 140 -17.26 7.55 -9.27
N ILE A 141 -17.28 6.42 -8.57
CA ILE A 141 -17.38 6.40 -7.11
C ILE A 141 -16.09 7.02 -6.56
N ARG A 142 -16.20 7.84 -5.52
CA ARG A 142 -15.02 8.35 -4.80
C ARG A 142 -14.54 7.28 -3.83
N LEU A 143 -13.26 6.93 -3.90
CA LEU A 143 -12.64 6.12 -2.87
C LEU A 143 -12.27 7.04 -1.69
N PRO A 144 -12.75 6.78 -0.47
CA PRO A 144 -12.28 7.50 0.70
C PRO A 144 -10.78 7.22 0.89
N SER A 145 -10.01 8.22 1.29
CA SER A 145 -8.56 8.07 1.51
C SER A 145 -8.22 7.21 2.73
N ARG A 146 -9.20 7.00 3.63
CA ARG A 146 -9.06 6.25 4.88
C ARG A 146 -10.26 5.32 5.08
N LEU A 147 -9.99 4.07 5.42
CA LEU A 147 -10.99 3.06 5.78
C LEU A 147 -10.61 2.38 7.10
N GLN A 148 -11.63 1.98 7.86
CA GLN A 148 -11.46 1.19 9.07
C GLN A 148 -12.16 -0.15 8.90
N VAL A 149 -11.45 -1.24 9.21
CA VAL A 149 -12.00 -2.60 9.24
C VAL A 149 -11.91 -3.10 10.69
N VAL A 150 -13.03 -3.61 11.21
CA VAL A 150 -13.07 -4.24 12.53
C VAL A 150 -12.98 -5.74 12.33
N LYS A 151 -11.97 -6.38 12.92
CA LYS A 151 -11.87 -7.83 12.99
C LYS A 151 -12.44 -8.27 14.34
N LYS A 152 -13.57 -8.98 14.29
CA LYS A 152 -14.17 -9.61 15.46
C LYS A 152 -13.32 -10.80 15.90
#